data_AF-A0A3C0GN31-F1
#
_entry.id   AF-A0A3C0GN31-F1
#
_cell.length_a   1.000
_cell.length_b   1.000
_cell.length_c   1.000
_cell.angle_alpha   90.00
_cell.angle_beta   90.00
_cell.angle_gamma   90.00
#
_symmetry.space_group_name_H-M   'P 1'
#
loop_
_entity.id
_entity.type
_entity.pdbx_description
1 polymer ?
#
loop_
_entity_poly.entity_id
_entity_poly.type
_entity_poly.pdbx_seq_one_letter_code
_entity_poly.pdbx_strand_id
1 'polypeptide(L)'
;MDAALSLATLNADLDGVEAALLAEDHAAAAECLDALNAHQQAWLARPDALADVAGLTALEGRQQRIMVMMMSQRDEAARHLRHGVAAGRVARAYLTAESLS
;
A
#
# COMPACT_ATOMS: atom_id res chain seq x y z
N MET A 1 -27.93 -1.16 -8.89
CA MET A 1 -27.60 0.12 -9.55
C MET A 1 -26.15 0.00 -9.95
N ASP A 2 -25.91 -0.41 -11.19
CA ASP A 2 -24.57 -0.68 -11.71
C ASP A 2 -23.93 0.68 -11.99
N ALA A 3 -23.21 1.22 -11.02
CA ALA A 3 -22.49 2.48 -11.22
C ALA A 3 -21.47 2.24 -12.32
N ALA A 4 -21.68 2.85 -13.49
CA ALA A 4 -20.85 2.63 -14.66
C ALA A 4 -19.38 2.86 -14.31
N LEU A 5 -18.63 1.77 -14.30
CA LEU A 5 -17.25 1.74 -13.82
C LEU A 5 -16.38 2.59 -14.74
N SER A 6 -15.81 3.66 -14.21
CA SER A 6 -15.17 4.73 -14.99
C SER A 6 -13.74 5.00 -14.53
N LEU A 7 -12.98 5.77 -15.31
CA LEU A 7 -11.66 6.22 -14.88
C LEU A 7 -11.72 7.06 -13.60
N ALA A 8 -12.82 7.79 -13.37
CA ALA A 8 -13.06 8.50 -12.12
C ALA A 8 -13.25 7.52 -10.94
N THR A 9 -13.88 6.37 -11.17
CA THR A 9 -14.01 5.30 -10.17
C THR A 9 -12.64 4.77 -9.76
N LEU A 10 -11.77 4.43 -10.72
CA LEU A 10 -10.42 3.96 -10.43
C LEU A 10 -9.58 5.02 -9.71
N ASN A 11 -9.78 6.30 -10.03
CA ASN A 11 -9.13 7.38 -9.30
C ASN A 11 -9.63 7.50 -7.86
N ALA A 12 -10.93 7.35 -7.62
CA ALA A 12 -11.48 7.34 -6.26
C ALA A 12 -10.97 6.14 -5.45
N ASP A 13 -10.81 4.98 -6.07
CA ASP A 13 -10.22 3.80 -5.41
C ASP A 13 -8.77 4.08 -4.98
N LEU A 14 -7.97 4.72 -5.86
CA LEU A 14 -6.63 5.17 -5.49
C LEU A 14 -6.62 6.23 -4.38
N ASP A 15 -7.67 7.06 -4.26
CA ASP A 15 -7.78 8.05 -3.17
C ASP A 15 -7.99 7.31 -1.85
N GLY A 16 -8.80 6.25 -1.86
CA GLY A 16 -9.01 5.37 -0.72
C GLY A 16 -7.72 4.69 -0.27
N VAL A 17 -6.95 4.13 -1.21
CA VAL A 17 -5.64 3.51 -0.91
C VAL A 17 -4.68 4.54 -0.31
N GLU A 18 -4.56 5.72 -0.92
CA GLU A 18 -3.67 6.78 -0.45
C GLU A 18 -4.05 7.26 0.95
N ALA A 19 -5.35 7.49 1.20
CA ALA A 19 -5.85 7.91 2.50
C ALA A 19 -5.59 6.87 3.59
N ALA A 20 -5.82 5.58 3.32
CA ALA A 20 -5.55 4.49 4.26
C ALA A 20 -4.05 4.37 4.58
N LEU A 21 -3.19 4.50 3.57
CA LEU A 21 -1.73 4.47 3.75
C LEU A 21 -1.22 5.67 4.55
N LEU A 22 -1.79 6.87 4.36
CA LEU A 22 -1.46 8.06 5.15
C LEU A 22 -1.95 7.96 6.60
N ALA A 23 -3.05 7.23 6.85
CA ALA A 23 -3.56 6.94 8.18
C ALA A 23 -2.82 5.77 8.87
N GLU A 24 -1.83 5.16 8.22
CA GLU A 24 -1.14 3.94 8.67
C GLU A 24 -2.09 2.75 8.92
N ASP A 25 -3.29 2.77 8.33
CA ASP A 25 -4.27 1.69 8.41
C ASP A 25 -4.01 0.67 7.29
N HIS A 26 -3.08 -0.24 7.55
CA HIS A 26 -2.67 -1.25 6.57
C HIS A 26 -3.76 -2.28 6.25
N ALA A 27 -4.73 -2.48 7.15
CA ALA A 27 -5.85 -3.39 6.90
C ALA A 27 -6.83 -2.73 5.90
N ALA A 28 -7.21 -1.49 6.16
CA ALA A 28 -8.03 -0.72 5.22
C ALA A 28 -7.33 -0.53 3.87
N ALA A 29 -6.02 -0.29 3.87
CA ALA A 29 -5.25 -0.17 2.63
C ALA A 29 -5.29 -1.47 1.80
N ALA A 30 -5.26 -2.65 2.45
CA ALA A 30 -5.39 -3.94 1.75
C ALA A 30 -6.78 -4.11 1.13
N GLU A 31 -7.85 -3.80 1.87
CA GLU A 31 -9.22 -3.84 1.34
C GLU A 31 -9.41 -2.89 0.15
N CYS A 32 -8.88 -1.67 0.24
CA CYS A 32 -8.91 -0.71 -0.87
C CYS A 32 -8.13 -1.19 -2.10
N LEU A 33 -7.00 -1.89 -1.91
CA LEU A 33 -6.22 -2.47 -3.02
C LEU A 33 -6.97 -3.62 -3.70
N ASP A 34 -7.66 -4.47 -2.93
CA ASP A 34 -8.48 -5.56 -3.49
C ASP A 34 -9.65 -5.00 -4.31
N ALA A 35 -10.33 -3.97 -3.79
CA ALA A 35 -11.39 -3.27 -4.49
C ALA A 35 -10.89 -2.60 -5.79
N LEU A 36 -9.76 -1.88 -5.72
CA LEU A 36 -9.10 -1.29 -6.89
C LEU A 36 -8.79 -2.35 -7.94
N ASN A 37 -8.21 -3.48 -7.55
CA ASN A 37 -7.87 -4.56 -8.49
C ASN A 37 -9.14 -5.15 -9.16
N ALA A 38 -10.20 -5.38 -8.39
CA ALA A 38 -11.47 -5.86 -8.95
C ALA A 38 -12.06 -4.86 -9.96
N HIS A 39 -12.07 -3.57 -9.62
CA HIS A 39 -12.57 -2.53 -10.50
C HIS A 39 -11.68 -2.35 -11.75
N GLN A 40 -10.36 -2.41 -11.62
CA GLN A 40 -9.44 -2.34 -12.76
C GLN A 40 -9.67 -3.51 -13.74
N GLN A 41 -9.87 -4.74 -13.23
CA GLN A 41 -10.17 -5.89 -14.07
C GLN A 41 -11.49 -5.72 -14.82
N ALA A 42 -12.53 -5.26 -14.13
CA ALA A 42 -13.82 -4.97 -14.74
C ALA A 42 -13.74 -3.84 -15.78
N TRP A 43 -12.93 -2.82 -15.51
CA TRP A 43 -12.69 -1.72 -16.43
C TRP A 43 -11.97 -2.18 -17.70
N LEU A 44 -10.89 -2.96 -17.56
CA LEU A 44 -10.11 -3.49 -18.68
C LEU A 44 -10.89 -4.46 -19.57
N ALA A 45 -11.94 -5.10 -19.04
CA ALA A 45 -12.83 -5.95 -19.83
C ALA A 45 -13.72 -5.17 -20.80
N ARG A 46 -13.80 -3.83 -20.68
CA ARG A 46 -14.62 -2.99 -21.55
C ARG A 46 -13.96 -2.78 -22.93
N PRO A 47 -14.73 -2.78 -24.03
CA PRO A 47 -14.18 -2.58 -25.38
C PRO A 47 -13.48 -1.23 -25.59
N ASP A 48 -13.90 -0.21 -24.84
CA ASP A 48 -13.47 1.18 -24.95
C ASP A 48 -12.49 1.60 -23.84
N ALA A 49 -12.05 0.67 -23.00
CA ALA A 49 -11.21 0.96 -21.84
C ALA A 49 -9.98 1.80 -22.24
N LEU A 50 -9.26 1.39 -23.27
CA LEU A 50 -7.99 2.02 -23.65
C LEU A 50 -8.13 3.28 -24.51
N ALA A 51 -9.34 3.83 -24.67
CA ALA A 51 -9.58 5.00 -25.52
C ALA A 51 -9.03 6.30 -24.94
N ASP A 52 -9.06 6.49 -23.61
CA ASP A 52 -8.55 7.69 -22.94
C ASP A 52 -7.10 7.51 -22.48
N VAL A 53 -6.17 7.62 -23.44
CA VAL A 53 -4.72 7.45 -23.19
C VAL A 53 -4.20 8.45 -22.15
N ALA A 54 -4.63 9.72 -22.22
CA ALA A 54 -4.15 10.74 -21.30
C ALA A 54 -4.59 10.48 -19.86
N GLY A 55 -5.86 10.08 -19.68
CA GLY A 55 -6.38 9.66 -18.39
C GLY A 55 -5.68 8.43 -17.83
N LEU A 56 -5.34 7.47 -18.68
CA LEU A 56 -4.61 6.27 -18.28
C LEU A 56 -3.18 6.55 -17.84
N THR A 57 -2.46 7.42 -18.55
CA THR A 57 -1.11 7.85 -18.15
C THR A 57 -1.15 8.57 -16.81
N ALA A 58 -2.17 9.38 -16.54
CA ALA A 58 -2.33 10.04 -15.24
C ALA A 58 -2.62 9.02 -14.13
N LEU A 59 -3.46 8.01 -14.40
CA LEU A 59 -3.76 6.91 -13.47
C LEU A 59 -2.50 6.09 -13.14
N GLU A 60 -1.73 5.71 -14.15
CA GLU A 60 -0.47 4.97 -13.99
C GLU A 60 0.53 5.77 -13.13
N GLY A 61 0.74 7.05 -13.46
CA GLY A 61 1.64 7.91 -12.69
C GLY A 61 1.23 8.02 -11.22
N ARG A 62 -0.06 7.90 -10.91
CA ARG A 62 -0.57 7.90 -9.54
C ARG A 62 -0.36 6.57 -8.82
N GLN A 63 -0.56 5.45 -9.52
CA GLN A 63 -0.21 4.12 -9.03
C GLN A 63 1.29 4.01 -8.69
N GLN A 64 2.15 4.56 -9.54
CA GLN A 64 3.60 4.61 -9.28
C GLN A 64 3.93 5.37 -7.99
N ARG A 65 3.28 6.52 -7.72
CA ARG A 65 3.49 7.27 -6.47
C ARG A 65 3.06 6.48 -5.24
N ILE A 66 1.91 5.81 -5.29
CA ILE A 66 1.42 4.96 -4.19
C ILE A 66 2.37 3.79 -3.95
N MET A 67 2.87 3.13 -5.01
CA MET A 67 3.87 2.06 -4.88
C MET A 67 5.14 2.55 -4.15
N VAL A 68 5.64 3.74 -4.50
CA VAL A 68 6.81 4.34 -3.83
C VAL A 68 6.53 4.57 -2.34
N MET A 69 5.33 5.05 -1.98
CA MET A 69 4.93 5.24 -0.59
C MET A 69 4.90 3.91 0.18
N MET A 70 4.28 2.87 -0.39
CA MET A 70 4.24 1.53 0.22
C MET A 70 5.64 0.94 0.39
N MET A 71 6.53 1.11 -0.59
CA MET A 71 7.92 0.66 -0.49
C MET A 71 8.67 1.37 0.65
N SER A 72 8.47 2.68 0.80
CA SER A 72 9.07 3.45 1.88
C SER A 72 8.59 2.98 3.25
N GLN A 73 7.28 2.77 3.42
CA GLN A 73 6.69 2.25 4.65
C GLN A 73 7.19 0.84 4.98
N ARG A 74 7.28 -0.04 3.99
CA ARG A 74 7.88 -1.39 4.14
C ARG A 74 9.32 -1.31 4.63
N ASP A 75 10.12 -0.42 4.05
CA ASP A 75 11.53 -0.30 4.40
C ASP A 75 11.72 0.30 5.81
N GLU A 76 10.81 1.16 6.26
CA GLU A 76 10.71 1.63 7.66
C GLU A 76 10.33 0.49 8.61
N ALA A 77 9.27 -0.26 8.32
CA ALA A 77 8.87 -1.42 9.11
C ALA A 77 10.01 -2.45 9.24
N ALA A 78 10.75 -2.71 8.15
CA ALA A 78 11.91 -3.58 8.17
C ALA A 78 13.04 -3.05 9.07
N ARG A 79 13.25 -1.72 9.15
CA ARG A 79 14.20 -1.10 10.08
C ARG A 79 13.76 -1.30 11.52
N HIS A 80 12.49 -1.07 11.84
CA HIS A 80 11.95 -1.29 13.19
C HIS A 80 12.12 -2.74 13.66
N LEU A 81 11.84 -3.72 12.81
CA LEU A 81 12.03 -5.14 13.14
C LEU A 81 13.50 -5.46 13.46
N ARG A 82 14.44 -4.94 12.66
CA ARG A 82 15.89 -5.13 12.92
C ARG A 82 16.32 -4.50 14.24
N HIS A 83 15.82 -3.30 14.55
CA HIS A 83 16.10 -2.65 15.84
C HIS A 83 15.52 -3.43 17.01
N GLY A 84 14.28 -3.95 16.90
CA GLY A 84 13.67 -4.78 17.94
C GLY A 84 14.46 -6.06 18.23
N VAL A 85 14.91 -6.76 17.19
CA VAL A 85 15.76 -7.95 17.33
C VAL A 85 17.10 -7.60 18.01
N ALA A 86 17.72 -6.48 17.62
CA ALA A 86 18.97 -6.04 18.24
C ALA A 86 18.78 -5.69 19.72
N ALA A 87 17.72 -4.95 20.06
CA ALA A 87 17.38 -4.60 21.44
C ALA A 87 17.15 -5.85 22.31
N GLY A 88 16.44 -6.86 21.78
CA GLY A 88 16.24 -8.13 22.49
C GLY A 88 17.53 -8.89 22.74
N ARG A 89 18.47 -8.89 21.79
CA ARG A 89 19.80 -9.49 22.00
C ARG A 89 20.59 -8.76 23.07
N VAL A 90 20.54 -7.43 23.08
CA VAL A 90 21.22 -6.60 24.10
C VAL A 90 20.64 -6.84 25.48
N ALA A 91 19.31 -6.80 25.63
CA ALA A 91 18.64 -7.09 26.90
C ALA A 91 19.00 -8.49 27.43
N ARG A 92 19.03 -9.50 26.55
CA ARG A 92 19.46 -10.86 26.92
C ARG A 92 20.93 -10.90 27.35
N ALA A 93 21.81 -10.18 26.67
CA ALA A 93 23.23 -10.12 27.04
C ALA A 93 23.42 -9.46 28.41
N TYR A 94 22.70 -8.37 28.70
CA TYR A 94 22.69 -7.73 30.02
C TYR A 94 22.19 -8.67 31.11
N LEU A 95 21.03 -9.31 30.93
CA LEU A 95 20.49 -10.28 31.90
C LEU A 95 21.43 -11.47 32.12
N THR A 96 22.12 -11.92 31.06
CA THR A 96 23.12 -12.99 31.18
C THR A 96 24.35 -12.52 31.97
N ALA A 97 24.84 -11.30 31.72
CA ALA A 97 25.97 -10.73 32.44
C ALA A 97 25.64 -10.53 33.94
N GLU A 98 24.43 -10.04 34.26
CA GLU A 98 23.96 -9.92 35.64
C GLU A 98 23.82 -11.28 36.33
N SER A 99 23.39 -12.33 35.62
CA SER A 99 23.27 -13.69 36.18
C SER A 99 24.61 -14.38 36.50
N LEU A 100 25.70 -13.89 35.92
CA LEU A 100 27.06 -14.42 36.10
C LEU A 100 27.89 -13.61 37.12
N SER A 101 27.33 -12.51 37.64
CA SER A 101 27.92 -11.67 38.69
C SER A 101 27.41 -12.07 40.07
#